data_AF-A0A7K2XDV4-F1
#
_entry.id   AF-A0A7K2XDV4-F1
#
_cell.length_a   1.000
_cell.length_b   1.000
_cell.length_c   1.000
_cell.angle_alpha   90.00
_cell.angle_beta   90.00
_cell.angle_gamma   90.00
#
_symmetry.space_group_name_H-M   'P 1'
#
loop_
_entity.id
_entity.type
_entity.pdbx_description
1 polymer ?
#
loop_
_entity_poly.entity_id
_entity_poly.type
_entity_poly.pdbx_seq_one_letter_code
_entity_poly.pdbx_strand_id
1 'polypeptide(L)'
;GKQDPDAYYGGWTDTGALWREVFGPLEPGGTGRVLPDLWDPATDRATRSPYVTLPPGGVLLLHGPFLLGHWFPFDLTVHLRLSPAALARRTEEPWTLPAFARYETEVDPAGTADVVVRADDPRHPAWTGLGR
;
A
#
# COMPACT_ATOMS: atom_id res chain seq x y z
N GLY A 1 -10.38 -19.55 -1.85
CA GLY A 1 -11.49 -19.41 -0.86
C GLY A 1 -11.47 -18.03 -0.23
N LYS A 2 -12.31 -17.69 0.77
CA LYS A 2 -12.23 -16.36 1.43
C LYS A 2 -10.89 -16.10 2.14
N GLN A 3 -10.19 -17.16 2.54
CA GLN A 3 -8.85 -17.12 3.14
C GLN A 3 -7.87 -17.78 2.17
N ASP A 4 -7.54 -17.06 1.11
CA ASP A 4 -6.66 -17.53 0.04
C ASP A 4 -5.50 -16.55 -0.11
N PRO A 5 -4.28 -16.95 0.25
CA PRO A 5 -3.12 -16.04 0.23
C PRO A 5 -2.83 -15.49 -1.16
N ASP A 6 -3.06 -16.26 -2.23
CA ASP A 6 -2.78 -15.82 -3.60
C ASP A 6 -3.82 -14.79 -4.04
N ALA A 7 -5.09 -15.02 -3.70
CA ALA A 7 -6.13 -14.03 -3.94
C ALA A 7 -5.88 -12.75 -3.12
N TYR A 8 -5.45 -12.87 -1.86
CA TYR A 8 -5.12 -11.74 -1.00
C TYR A 8 -3.96 -10.90 -1.55
N TYR A 9 -2.93 -11.57 -2.07
CA TYR A 9 -1.77 -10.90 -2.65
C TYR A 9 -2.14 -10.14 -3.95
N GLY A 10 -2.81 -10.79 -4.90
CA GLY A 10 -2.97 -10.24 -6.24
C GLY A 10 -4.34 -9.62 -6.55
N GLY A 11 -5.37 -9.90 -5.76
CA GLY A 11 -6.77 -9.65 -6.16
C GLY A 11 -7.60 -8.81 -5.20
N TRP A 12 -7.11 -8.53 -3.99
CA TRP A 12 -7.89 -7.78 -3.00
C TRP A 12 -7.72 -6.27 -3.09
N THR A 13 -6.61 -5.80 -3.64
CA THR A 13 -6.40 -4.38 -3.93
C THR A 13 -6.70 -4.13 -5.40
N ASP A 14 -7.70 -3.27 -5.68
CA ASP A 14 -8.01 -2.84 -7.05
C ASP A 14 -6.99 -1.79 -7.49
N THR A 15 -5.84 -2.27 -7.97
CA THR A 15 -4.77 -1.44 -8.52
C THR A 15 -5.22 -0.61 -9.72
N GLY A 16 -6.20 -1.12 -10.50
CA GLY A 16 -6.80 -0.40 -11.60
C GLY A 16 -7.64 0.80 -11.13
N ALA A 17 -8.36 0.66 -10.02
CA ALA A 17 -9.08 1.78 -9.42
C ALA A 17 -8.14 2.85 -8.86
N LEU A 18 -7.00 2.47 -8.26
CA LEU A 18 -5.98 3.46 -7.87
C LEU A 18 -5.50 4.29 -9.07
N TRP A 19 -5.24 3.64 -10.21
CA TRP A 19 -4.88 4.36 -11.44
C TRP A 19 -5.97 5.30 -11.92
N ARG A 20 -7.22 4.83 -12.00
CA ARG A 20 -8.33 5.62 -12.56
C ARG A 20 -8.79 6.76 -11.65
N GLU A 21 -8.86 6.49 -10.35
CA GLU A 21 -9.56 7.35 -9.39
C GLU A 21 -8.60 8.19 -8.53
N VAL A 22 -7.30 7.87 -8.54
CA VAL A 22 -6.29 8.55 -7.72
C VAL A 22 -5.12 9.05 -8.56
N PHE A 23 -4.34 8.18 -9.20
CA PHE A 23 -3.12 8.59 -9.89
C PHE A 23 -3.39 9.37 -11.18
N GLY A 24 -4.20 8.84 -12.09
CA GLY A 24 -4.54 9.51 -13.35
C GLY A 24 -5.11 10.92 -13.18
N PRO A 25 -6.00 11.18 -12.20
CA PRO A 25 -6.45 12.53 -11.90
C PRO A 25 -5.35 13.49 -11.43
N LEU A 26 -4.27 12.99 -10.83
CA LEU A 26 -3.16 13.79 -10.29
C LEU A 26 -1.99 13.95 -11.28
N GLU A 27 -1.95 13.20 -12.37
CA GLU A 27 -0.97 13.37 -13.45
C GLU A 27 -1.05 14.77 -14.11
N PRO A 28 0.01 15.22 -14.81
CA PRO A 28 -0.02 16.45 -15.59
C PRO A 28 -1.18 16.48 -16.60
N GLY A 29 -2.03 17.50 -16.51
CA GLY A 29 -3.24 17.62 -17.34
C GLY A 29 -4.46 16.84 -16.80
N GLY A 30 -4.31 16.16 -15.67
CA GLY A 30 -5.38 15.54 -14.91
C GLY A 30 -6.33 16.56 -14.25
N THR A 31 -7.42 16.05 -13.67
CA THR A 31 -8.48 16.91 -13.10
C THR A 31 -8.17 17.45 -11.70
N GLY A 32 -7.15 16.89 -11.02
CA GLY A 32 -6.84 17.16 -9.61
C GLY A 32 -7.86 16.59 -8.61
N ARG A 33 -8.87 15.84 -9.07
CA ARG A 33 -9.96 15.32 -8.25
C ARG A 33 -9.81 13.82 -8.00
N VAL A 34 -9.59 13.43 -6.76
CA VAL A 34 -9.41 12.04 -6.34
C VAL A 34 -10.65 11.51 -5.63
N LEU A 35 -10.88 10.21 -5.72
CA LEU A 35 -11.92 9.54 -4.94
C LEU A 35 -11.32 9.03 -3.62
N PRO A 36 -11.80 9.49 -2.45
CA PRO A 36 -11.14 9.19 -1.17
C PRO A 36 -11.38 7.77 -0.67
N ASP A 37 -12.49 7.14 -1.08
CA ASP A 37 -12.86 5.78 -0.72
C ASP A 37 -13.69 5.14 -1.83
N LEU A 38 -13.63 3.81 -1.93
CA LEU A 38 -14.37 3.01 -2.92
C LEU A 38 -15.17 1.86 -2.31
N TRP A 39 -14.78 1.42 -1.11
CA TRP A 39 -15.31 0.23 -0.47
C TRP A 39 -15.37 0.43 1.04
N ASP A 40 -16.51 0.08 1.63
CA ASP A 40 -16.71 -0.03 3.07
C ASP A 40 -16.55 -1.50 3.47
N PRO A 41 -15.45 -1.87 4.14
CA PRO A 41 -15.22 -3.24 4.57
C PRO A 41 -16.15 -3.71 5.70
N ALA A 42 -16.78 -2.79 6.45
CA ALA A 42 -17.70 -3.16 7.52
C ALA A 42 -19.07 -3.59 6.99
N THR A 43 -19.55 -2.96 5.91
CA THR A 43 -20.82 -3.29 5.28
C THR A 43 -20.69 -4.13 4.01
N ASP A 44 -19.47 -4.35 3.54
CA ASP A 44 -19.14 -5.09 2.31
C ASP A 44 -19.83 -4.46 1.08
N ARG A 45 -19.72 -3.12 0.95
CA ARG A 45 -20.37 -2.33 -0.09
C ARG A 45 -19.48 -1.23 -0.65
N ALA A 46 -19.74 -0.87 -1.91
CA ALA A 46 -19.14 0.31 -2.49
C ALA A 46 -19.62 1.58 -1.77
N THR A 47 -18.69 2.47 -1.45
CA THR A 47 -18.99 3.78 -0.88
C THR A 47 -19.51 4.74 -1.96
N ARG A 48 -20.01 5.91 -1.54
CA ARG A 48 -20.54 6.95 -2.45
C ARG A 48 -19.98 8.34 -2.12
N SER A 49 -18.76 8.39 -1.58
CA SER A 49 -18.12 9.66 -1.27
C SER A 49 -17.94 10.48 -2.54
N PRO A 50 -18.16 11.81 -2.49
CA PRO A 50 -17.86 12.66 -3.63
C PRO A 50 -16.35 12.76 -3.85
N TYR A 51 -15.94 13.08 -5.07
CA TYR A 51 -14.55 13.40 -5.37
C TYR A 51 -14.08 14.62 -4.57
N VAL A 52 -12.81 14.59 -4.16
CA VAL A 52 -12.12 15.67 -3.45
C VAL A 52 -11.01 16.21 -4.33
N THR A 53 -10.95 17.54 -4.46
CA THR A 53 -9.84 18.20 -5.15
C THR A 53 -8.63 18.30 -4.24
N LEU A 54 -7.48 17.79 -4.69
CA LEU A 54 -6.22 18.01 -3.99
C LEU A 54 -5.79 19.48 -4.17
N PRO A 55 -5.49 20.23 -3.10
CA PRO A 55 -5.05 21.61 -3.25
C PRO A 55 -3.68 21.69 -3.95
N PRO A 56 -3.35 22.83 -4.60
CA PRO A 56 -2.01 23.04 -5.16
C PRO A 56 -0.92 22.80 -4.12
N GLY A 57 0.09 22.00 -4.47
CA GLY A 57 1.16 21.59 -3.55
C GLY A 57 0.75 20.53 -2.52
N GLY A 58 -0.46 19.98 -2.60
CA GLY A 58 -0.89 18.86 -1.78
C GLY A 58 -0.08 17.59 -2.08
N VAL A 59 0.09 16.75 -1.07
CA VAL A 59 0.78 15.46 -1.18
C VAL A 59 -0.24 14.35 -0.98
N LEU A 60 -0.25 13.38 -1.89
CA LEU A 60 -0.98 12.14 -1.70
C LEU A 60 -0.14 11.20 -0.84
N LEU A 61 -0.67 10.80 0.31
CA LEU A 61 -0.10 9.71 1.10
C LEU A 61 -0.94 8.45 0.89
N LEU A 62 -0.36 7.44 0.23
CA LEU A 62 -0.96 6.12 0.07
C LEU A 62 -0.24 5.12 0.98
N HIS A 63 -0.99 4.32 1.73
CA HIS A 63 -0.45 3.26 2.56
C HIS A 63 -1.28 1.99 2.44
N GLY A 64 -0.63 0.84 2.57
CA GLY A 64 -1.27 -0.47 2.43
C GLY A 64 -0.24 -1.57 2.22
N PRO A 65 -0.67 -2.84 2.30
CA PRO A 65 0.16 -3.96 1.92
C PRO A 65 0.36 -3.99 0.40
N PHE A 66 1.47 -4.59 -0.05
CA PHE A 66 1.71 -4.94 -1.46
C PHE A 66 1.70 -3.78 -2.48
N LEU A 67 2.05 -2.55 -2.08
CA LEU A 67 1.97 -1.40 -2.99
C LEU A 67 3.15 -1.29 -3.98
N LEU A 68 4.32 -1.82 -3.64
CA LEU A 68 5.46 -1.87 -4.58
C LEU A 68 5.32 -3.04 -5.56
N GLY A 69 5.91 -2.92 -6.75
CA GLY A 69 5.80 -3.93 -7.82
C GLY A 69 4.68 -3.69 -8.84
N HIS A 70 3.90 -2.60 -8.69
CA HIS A 70 2.77 -2.26 -9.56
C HIS A 70 3.01 -1.09 -10.52
N TRP A 71 4.27 -0.64 -10.68
CA TRP A 71 4.65 0.51 -11.53
C TRP A 71 3.91 1.81 -11.22
N PHE A 72 3.42 1.97 -9.97
CA PHE A 72 2.78 3.20 -9.53
C PHE A 72 3.75 4.40 -9.55
N PRO A 73 3.25 5.62 -9.79
CA PRO A 73 4.08 6.80 -9.98
C PRO A 73 4.44 7.45 -8.64
N PHE A 74 5.02 6.67 -7.72
CA PHE A 74 5.42 7.20 -6.42
C PHE A 74 6.67 8.07 -6.54
N ASP A 75 6.59 9.32 -6.09
CA ASP A 75 7.76 10.22 -5.96
C ASP A 75 8.69 9.80 -4.81
N LEU A 76 8.13 9.11 -3.80
CA LEU A 76 8.84 8.60 -2.63
C LEU A 76 8.14 7.36 -2.08
N THR A 77 8.91 6.33 -1.76
CA THR A 77 8.44 5.08 -1.18
C THR A 77 9.08 4.80 0.17
N VAL A 78 8.25 4.43 1.14
CA VAL A 78 8.69 4.04 2.49
C VAL A 78 8.18 2.63 2.78
N HIS A 79 9.09 1.67 2.89
CA HIS A 79 8.76 0.30 3.24
C HIS A 79 8.94 0.05 4.75
N LEU A 80 7.84 -0.27 5.44
CA LEU A 80 7.85 -0.67 6.84
C LEU A 80 8.11 -2.17 6.95
N ARG A 81 9.35 -2.52 7.27
CA ARG A 81 9.81 -3.90 7.32
C ARG A 81 9.67 -4.48 8.72
N LEU A 82 8.98 -5.62 8.82
CA LEU A 82 8.92 -6.47 10.01
C LEU A 82 9.68 -7.77 9.74
N SER A 83 10.44 -8.28 10.72
CA SER A 83 10.92 -9.66 10.63
C SER A 83 9.73 -10.65 10.57
N PRO A 84 9.89 -11.84 9.97
CA PRO A 84 8.81 -12.82 9.89
C PRO A 84 8.18 -13.14 11.25
N ALA A 85 8.99 -13.23 12.31
CA ALA A 85 8.50 -13.46 13.66
C ALA A 85 7.74 -12.25 14.23
N ALA A 86 8.19 -11.01 13.95
CA ALA A 86 7.49 -9.81 14.39
C ALA A 86 6.16 -9.62 13.65
N LEU A 87 6.12 -9.91 12.34
CA LEU A 87 4.90 -9.90 11.54
C LEU A 87 3.91 -10.94 12.07
N ALA A 88 4.34 -12.20 12.25
CA ALA A 88 3.47 -13.26 12.75
C ALA A 88 2.83 -12.96 14.12
N ARG A 89 3.53 -12.25 15.02
CA ARG A 89 2.98 -11.84 16.32
C ARG A 89 1.93 -10.72 16.22
N ARG A 90 1.90 -9.97 15.12
CA ARG A 90 1.06 -8.77 14.93
C ARG A 90 -0.08 -8.99 13.96
N THR A 91 0.00 -10.02 13.12
CA THR A 91 -1.04 -10.34 12.14
C THR A 91 -2.20 -11.07 12.82
N GLU A 92 -3.36 -10.43 12.89
CA GLU A 92 -4.60 -11.00 13.44
C GLU A 92 -5.16 -12.15 12.60
N GLU A 93 -4.83 -12.17 11.30
CA GLU A 93 -5.32 -13.12 10.30
C GLU A 93 -4.13 -13.95 9.74
N PRO A 94 -3.66 -15.00 10.42
CA PRO A 94 -2.41 -15.70 10.08
C PRO A 94 -2.39 -16.32 8.68
N TRP A 95 -3.56 -16.60 8.10
CA TRP A 95 -3.69 -17.10 6.74
C TRP A 95 -3.15 -16.10 5.69
N THR A 96 -2.99 -14.82 6.03
CA THR A 96 -2.38 -13.80 5.14
C THR A 96 -0.86 -13.85 5.09
N LEU A 97 -0.19 -14.47 6.08
CA LEU A 97 1.27 -14.49 6.20
C LEU A 97 2.00 -15.04 4.95
N PRO A 98 1.52 -16.08 4.25
CA PRO A 98 2.15 -16.55 3.02
C PRO A 98 2.18 -15.49 1.91
N ALA A 99 1.19 -14.59 1.83
CA ALA A 99 1.18 -13.50 0.85
C ALA A 99 2.30 -12.48 1.12
N PHE A 100 2.55 -12.15 2.40
CA PHE A 100 3.68 -11.30 2.78
C PHE A 100 5.02 -11.97 2.48
N ALA A 101 5.17 -13.27 2.76
CA ALA A 101 6.40 -14.00 2.42
C ALA A 101 6.65 -14.05 0.90
N ARG A 102 5.57 -14.23 0.12
CA ARG A 102 5.61 -14.17 -1.34
C ARG A 102 6.03 -12.79 -1.84
N TYR A 103 5.42 -11.72 -1.31
CA TYR A 103 5.76 -10.34 -1.64
C TYR A 103 7.25 -10.03 -1.39
N GLU A 104 7.77 -10.43 -0.23
CA GLU A 104 9.20 -10.28 0.09
C GLU A 104 10.10 -10.99 -0.95
N THR A 105 9.68 -12.16 -1.44
CA THR A 105 10.47 -12.97 -2.38
C THR A 105 10.36 -12.46 -3.82
N GLU A 106 9.16 -12.07 -4.26
CA GLU A 106 8.90 -11.71 -5.65
C GLU A 106 9.20 -10.24 -5.97
N VAL A 107 9.05 -9.35 -5.00
CA VAL A 107 9.19 -7.89 -5.20
C VAL A 107 10.44 -7.32 -4.54
N ASP A 108 10.98 -7.97 -3.50
CA ASP A 108 12.05 -7.41 -2.66
C ASP A 108 11.77 -5.93 -2.30
N PRO A 109 10.72 -5.67 -1.50
CA PRO A 109 10.29 -4.31 -1.20
C PRO A 109 11.36 -3.54 -0.40
N ALA A 110 12.20 -4.23 0.36
CA ALA A 110 13.31 -3.63 1.08
C ALA A 110 14.45 -3.21 0.14
N GLY A 111 14.71 -3.95 -0.94
CA GLY A 111 15.65 -3.55 -1.98
C GLY A 111 15.11 -2.51 -2.95
N THR A 112 13.79 -2.42 -3.11
CA THR A 112 13.12 -1.54 -4.09
C THR A 112 12.73 -0.17 -3.53
N ALA A 113 12.44 -0.06 -2.23
CA ALA A 113 11.99 1.21 -1.64
C ALA A 113 13.12 2.24 -1.47
N ASP A 114 12.77 3.52 -1.56
CA ASP A 114 13.71 4.64 -1.32
C ASP A 114 14.15 4.71 0.15
N VAL A 115 13.24 4.32 1.05
CA VAL A 115 13.45 4.26 2.50
C VAL A 115 12.94 2.95 3.06
N VAL A 116 13.75 2.30 3.89
CA VAL A 116 13.33 1.16 4.71
C VAL A 116 13.32 1.55 6.18
N VAL A 117 12.20 1.30 6.84
CA VAL A 117 12.04 1.45 8.28
C VAL A 117 11.85 0.07 8.89
N ARG A 118 12.80 -0.36 9.73
CA ARG A 118 12.68 -1.58 10.53
C ARG A 118 11.79 -1.30 11.73
N ALA A 119 10.71 -2.05 11.86
CA ALA A 119 9.63 -1.75 12.81
C ALA A 119 9.23 -2.95 13.70
N ASP A 120 10.14 -3.92 13.93
CA ASP A 120 9.87 -5.11 14.76
C ASP A 120 9.24 -4.75 16.13
N ASP A 121 9.73 -3.68 16.77
CA ASP A 121 9.02 -2.91 17.78
C ASP A 121 8.64 -1.53 17.20
N PRO A 122 7.34 -1.25 16.94
CA PRO A 122 6.89 0.01 16.36
C PRO A 122 7.11 1.20 17.29
N ARG A 123 7.40 0.98 18.58
CA ARG A 123 7.77 2.05 19.52
C ARG A 123 9.24 2.46 19.38
N HIS A 124 10.05 1.63 18.72
CA HIS A 124 11.48 1.86 18.52
C HIS A 124 11.88 1.57 17.06
N PRO A 125 11.33 2.33 16.10
CA PRO A 125 11.66 2.15 14.70
C PRO A 125 13.11 2.56 14.41
N ALA A 126 13.75 1.86 13.47
CA ALA A 126 15.06 2.21 12.95
C ALA A 126 14.99 2.44 11.45
N TRP A 127 15.47 3.59 10.99
CA TRP A 127 15.50 4.01 9.59
C TRP A 127 16.95 4.12 9.14
N THR A 128 17.25 3.79 7.89
CA THR A 128 18.62 3.78 7.34
C THR A 128 19.07 5.08 6.68
N GLY A 129 18.17 6.01 6.40
CA GLY A 129 18.41 7.16 5.53
C GLY A 129 17.54 7.10 4.29
N LEU A 130 17.52 8.18 3.51
CA LEU A 130 17.24 8.08 2.08
C LEU A 130 18.48 7.43 1.43
N GLY A 131 18.27 6.40 0.60
CA GLY A 131 19.32 5.95 -0.31
C GLY A 131 19.81 7.14 -1.15
N ARG A 132 21.13 7.27 -1.30
CA ARG A 132 21.69 8.22 -2.28
C ARG A 132 21.67 7.60 -3.67
#